data_AF-A0A3D2GN08-F1
#
_entry.id   AF-A0A3D2GN08-F1
#
_cell.length_a   1.000
_cell.length_b   1.000
_cell.length_c   1.000
_cell.angle_alpha   90.00
_cell.angle_beta   90.00
_cell.angle_gamma   90.00
#
_symmetry.space_group_name_H-M   'P 1'
#
loop_
_entity.id
_entity.type
_entity.pdbx_description
1 polymer ?
#
loop_
_entity_poly.entity_id
_entity_poly.type
_entity_poly.pdbx_seq_one_letter_code
_entity_poly.pdbx_strand_id
1 'polypeptide(L)'
;EHGDSEVLVWSNAIAGSVPVADYADQIGKPLDKASRDRIDNDVRRAAYKIIEGKGSTYYGIGAGVARICRAIIEDEHAILSVSMVTPEIAGITDVPLSLPRVIGRDGILETIPLRLDQAEAAALKKSATIIRDALPPSLT
;
A
#
# COMPACT_ATOMS: atom_id res chain seq x y z
N GLU A 1 1.48 4.21 -5.73
CA GLU A 1 1.42 5.59 -5.20
C GLU A 1 0.82 5.58 -3.80
N HIS A 2 1.16 6.53 -2.94
CA HIS A 2 0.31 6.86 -1.79
C HIS A 2 -0.61 8.02 -2.22
N GLY A 3 -1.90 7.78 -2.33
CA GLY A 3 -2.85 8.75 -2.90
C GLY A 3 -3.89 8.10 -3.80
N ASP A 4 -4.41 8.88 -4.76
CA ASP A 4 -5.63 8.54 -5.49
C ASP A 4 -5.50 7.28 -6.35
N SER A 5 -4.31 6.88 -6.81
CA SER A 5 -4.11 5.63 -7.56
C SER A 5 -3.60 4.46 -6.72
N GLU A 6 -3.62 4.52 -5.39
CA GLU A 6 -3.22 3.39 -4.53
C GLU A 6 -4.09 2.14 -4.77
N VAL A 7 -3.52 0.95 -4.57
CA VAL A 7 -4.18 -0.33 -4.90
C VAL A 7 -4.43 -1.12 -3.62
N LEU A 8 -5.69 -1.47 -3.37
CA LEU A 8 -6.06 -2.42 -2.33
C LEU A 8 -5.91 -3.83 -2.88
N VAL A 9 -4.97 -4.59 -2.33
CA VAL A 9 -4.70 -5.98 -2.73
C VAL A 9 -5.59 -6.92 -1.91
N TRP A 10 -6.82 -7.13 -2.38
CA TRP A 10 -7.81 -8.01 -1.77
C TRP A 10 -7.40 -9.48 -1.87
N SER A 11 -6.76 -9.88 -2.97
CA SER A 11 -6.35 -11.25 -3.24
C SER A 11 -5.38 -11.83 -2.20
N ASN A 12 -4.61 -10.98 -1.52
CA ASN A 12 -3.63 -11.35 -0.49
C ASN A 12 -4.05 -10.97 0.93
N ALA A 13 -5.25 -10.42 1.12
CA ALA A 13 -5.71 -10.02 2.44
C ALA A 13 -6.02 -11.25 3.31
N ILE A 14 -5.44 -11.32 4.51
CA ILE A 14 -5.61 -12.44 5.46
C ILE A 14 -6.16 -11.92 6.79
N ALA A 15 -7.15 -12.63 7.35
CA ALA A 15 -7.64 -12.46 8.72
C ALA A 15 -7.16 -13.64 9.57
N GLY A 16 -6.15 -13.41 10.42
CA GLY A 16 -5.52 -14.49 11.19
C GLY A 16 -4.78 -15.46 10.26
N SER A 17 -5.39 -16.60 9.95
CA SER A 17 -4.83 -17.64 9.07
C SER A 17 -5.67 -17.91 7.82
N VAL A 18 -6.77 -17.19 7.63
CA VAL A 18 -7.72 -17.42 6.53
C VAL A 18 -7.81 -16.20 5.61
N PRO A 19 -8.01 -16.37 4.29
CA PRO A 19 -8.28 -15.25 3.40
C PRO A 19 -9.46 -14.43 3.90
N VAL A 20 -9.38 -13.09 3.82
CA VAL A 20 -10.44 -12.20 4.35
C VAL A 20 -11.77 -12.47 3.65
N ALA A 21 -11.77 -12.75 2.34
CA ALA A 21 -12.98 -13.09 1.61
C ALA A 21 -13.65 -14.35 2.17
N ASP A 22 -12.89 -15.43 2.36
CA ASP A 22 -13.38 -16.69 2.91
C ASP A 22 -13.92 -16.50 4.33
N TYR A 23 -13.22 -15.75 5.17
CA TYR A 23 -13.67 -15.44 6.53
C TYR A 23 -14.97 -14.63 6.54
N ALA A 24 -15.06 -13.63 5.67
CA ALA A 24 -16.23 -12.78 5.52
C ALA A 24 -17.47 -13.60 5.11
N ASP A 25 -17.30 -14.55 4.19
CA ASP A 25 -18.34 -15.49 3.78
C ASP A 25 -18.76 -16.42 4.94
N GLN A 26 -17.81 -16.97 5.69
CA GLN A 26 -18.07 -17.85 6.84
C GLN A 26 -18.92 -17.18 7.94
N ILE A 27 -18.78 -15.87 8.14
CA ILE A 27 -19.56 -15.10 9.12
C ILE A 27 -20.84 -14.47 8.55
N GLY A 28 -21.19 -14.79 7.31
CA GLY A 28 -22.40 -14.27 6.65
C GLY A 28 -22.32 -12.78 6.30
N LYS A 29 -21.12 -12.23 6.09
CA LYS A 29 -20.87 -10.83 5.72
C LYS A 29 -19.95 -10.75 4.49
N PRO A 30 -20.37 -11.28 3.33
CA PRO A 30 -19.50 -11.42 2.16
C PRO A 30 -18.87 -10.09 1.75
N LEU A 31 -17.60 -10.14 1.31
CA LEU A 31 -16.93 -8.98 0.70
C LEU A 31 -17.41 -8.77 -0.73
N ASP A 32 -18.68 -8.41 -0.87
CA ASP A 32 -19.31 -8.04 -2.13
C ASP A 32 -18.76 -6.72 -2.69
N LYS A 33 -19.15 -6.40 -3.93
CA LYS A 33 -18.69 -5.18 -4.61
C LYS A 33 -19.00 -3.93 -3.79
N ALA A 34 -20.21 -3.83 -3.24
CA ALA A 34 -20.63 -2.67 -2.45
C ALA A 34 -19.76 -2.48 -1.19
N SER A 35 -19.43 -3.57 -0.50
CA SER A 35 -18.57 -3.54 0.69
C SER A 35 -17.13 -3.17 0.33
N ARG A 36 -16.58 -3.75 -0.73
CA ARG A 36 -15.24 -3.41 -1.23
C ARG A 36 -15.14 -1.94 -1.66
N ASP A 37 -16.11 -1.46 -2.44
CA ASP A 37 -16.17 -0.06 -2.89
C ASP A 37 -16.27 0.91 -1.72
N ARG A 38 -17.08 0.58 -0.70
CA ARG A 38 -17.18 1.40 0.52
C ARG A 38 -15.85 1.47 1.26
N ILE A 39 -15.20 0.32 1.49
CA ILE A 39 -13.91 0.26 2.19
C ILE A 39 -12.83 1.02 1.40
N ASP A 40 -12.76 0.84 0.07
CA ASP A 40 -11.84 1.57 -0.80
C ASP A 40 -12.02 3.08 -0.65
N ASN A 41 -13.26 3.56 -0.78
CA ASN A 41 -13.56 4.98 -0.64
C ASN A 41 -13.23 5.51 0.76
N ASP A 42 -13.50 4.73 1.81
CA ASP A 42 -13.20 5.15 3.18
C ASP A 42 -11.70 5.25 3.47
N VAL A 43 -10.90 4.34 2.92
CA VAL A 43 -9.42 4.37 3.03
C VAL A 43 -8.84 5.50 2.19
N ARG A 44 -9.11 5.48 0.87
CA ARG A 44 -8.54 6.41 -0.10
C ARG A 44 -8.90 7.86 0.23
N ARG A 45 -10.11 8.10 0.76
CA ARG A 45 -10.59 9.45 1.12
C ARG A 45 -10.40 9.83 2.58
N ALA A 46 -9.74 9.00 3.40
CA ALA A 46 -9.58 9.27 4.83
C ALA A 46 -8.91 10.64 5.09
N ALA A 47 -7.85 10.97 4.34
CA ALA A 47 -7.14 12.24 4.49
C ALA A 47 -8.06 13.45 4.24
N TYR A 48 -8.88 13.41 3.19
CA TYR A 48 -9.83 14.49 2.87
C TYR A 48 -10.85 14.70 4.00
N LYS A 49 -11.46 13.62 4.49
CA LYS A 49 -12.43 13.68 5.60
C LYS A 49 -11.81 14.29 6.86
N ILE A 50 -10.56 13.91 7.18
CA ILE A 50 -9.85 14.45 8.34
C ILE A 50 -9.54 15.94 8.14
N ILE A 51 -9.04 16.34 6.96
CA ILE A 51 -8.71 17.73 6.66
C ILE A 51 -9.97 18.60 6.70
N GLU A 52 -11.09 18.14 6.17
CA GLU A 52 -12.37 18.85 6.25
C GLU A 52 -12.84 19.03 7.70
N GLY A 53 -12.68 17.99 8.54
CA GLY A 53 -13.13 18.03 9.93
C GLY A 53 -12.22 18.81 10.90
N LYS A 54 -10.90 18.84 10.67
CA LYS A 54 -9.94 19.46 11.63
C LYS A 54 -8.83 20.32 10.99
N GLY A 55 -8.92 20.59 9.69
CA GLY A 55 -8.00 21.46 8.93
C GLY A 55 -6.67 20.83 8.50
N SER A 56 -6.33 19.63 8.98
CA SER A 56 -5.04 18.96 8.69
C SER A 56 -5.02 17.51 9.17
N THR A 57 -4.08 16.69 8.70
CA THR A 57 -3.84 15.32 9.20
C THR A 57 -2.37 15.15 9.58
N TYR A 58 -2.08 14.59 10.76
CA TYR A 58 -0.69 14.48 11.27
C TYR A 58 -0.49 13.38 12.32
N TYR A 59 -1.50 13.04 13.13
CA TYR A 59 -1.34 11.98 14.14
C TYR A 59 -1.09 10.60 13.53
N GLY A 60 -1.84 10.22 12.49
CA GLY A 60 -1.68 8.93 11.82
C GLY A 60 -0.30 8.76 11.17
N ILE A 61 0.16 9.76 10.43
CA ILE A 61 1.50 9.75 9.82
C ILE A 61 2.60 9.81 10.87
N GLY A 62 2.42 10.56 11.98
CA GLY A 62 3.37 10.57 13.10
C GLY A 62 3.57 9.18 13.70
N ALA A 63 2.48 8.43 13.94
CA ALA A 63 2.55 7.06 14.39
C ALA A 63 3.17 6.12 13.34
N GLY A 64 2.85 6.30 12.05
CA GLY A 64 3.42 5.52 10.95
C GLY A 64 4.94 5.70 10.82
N VAL A 65 5.43 6.93 10.88
CA VAL A 65 6.87 7.24 10.87
C VAL A 65 7.55 6.64 12.10
N ALA A 66 6.96 6.79 13.28
CA ALA A 66 7.49 6.16 14.51
C ALA A 66 7.59 4.63 14.37
N ARG A 67 6.61 3.97 13.75
CA ARG A 67 6.64 2.52 13.47
C ARG A 67 7.79 2.12 12.54
N ILE A 68 8.05 2.89 11.49
CA ILE A 68 9.17 2.65 10.55
C ILE A 68 10.51 2.87 11.27
N CYS A 69 10.66 3.98 12.01
CA CYS A 69 11.87 4.25 12.78
C CYS A 69 12.18 3.13 13.77
N ARG A 70 11.15 2.63 14.47
CA ARG A 70 11.30 1.50 15.38
C ARG A 70 11.80 0.24 14.65
N ALA A 71 11.21 -0.12 13.51
CA ALA A 71 11.64 -1.27 12.71
C ALA A 71 13.14 -1.23 12.38
N ILE A 72 13.64 -0.04 12.06
CA ILE A 72 15.06 0.20 11.73
C ILE A 72 15.92 0.12 13.00
N ILE A 73 15.56 0.87 14.05
CA ILE A 73 16.38 0.97 15.28
C ILE A 73 16.50 -0.38 15.99
N GLU A 74 15.39 -1.11 16.10
CA GLU A 74 15.30 -2.40 16.76
C GLU A 74 15.69 -3.58 15.85
N ASP A 75 16.00 -3.31 14.58
CA ASP A 75 16.35 -4.34 13.58
C ASP A 75 15.28 -5.45 13.50
N GLU A 76 14.01 -5.06 13.40
CA GLU A 76 12.88 -5.99 13.59
C GLU A 76 12.69 -6.97 12.42
N HIS A 77 13.28 -6.69 11.26
CA HIS A 77 12.98 -7.38 10.00
C HIS A 77 11.47 -7.38 9.70
N ALA A 78 10.81 -6.27 10.04
CA ALA A 78 9.37 -6.13 9.93
C ALA A 78 8.94 -5.94 8.48
N ILE A 79 7.80 -6.53 8.10
CA ILE A 79 7.20 -6.32 6.78
C ILE A 79 6.30 -5.08 6.84
N LEU A 80 6.68 -4.03 6.11
CA LEU A 80 5.93 -2.78 6.01
C LEU A 80 5.78 -2.35 4.55
N SER A 81 4.64 -1.72 4.22
CA SER A 81 4.44 -1.12 2.90
C SER A 81 5.11 0.24 2.81
N VAL A 82 6.34 0.30 2.29
CA VAL A 82 7.13 1.54 2.19
C VAL A 82 7.69 1.76 0.79
N SER A 83 7.96 3.02 0.45
CA SER A 83 8.42 3.42 -0.88
C SER A 83 9.96 3.44 -0.99
N MET A 84 10.44 3.15 -2.20
CA MET A 84 11.83 3.28 -2.69
C MET A 84 11.79 3.14 -4.21
N VAL A 85 12.84 3.60 -4.88
CA VAL A 85 13.03 3.35 -6.32
C VAL A 85 13.08 1.86 -6.59
N THR A 86 12.06 1.34 -7.26
CA THR A 86 11.91 -0.06 -7.61
C THR A 86 12.49 -0.25 -9.02
N PRO A 87 13.50 -1.12 -9.20
CA PRO A 87 14.17 -1.27 -10.50
C PRO A 87 13.21 -1.66 -11.63
N GLU A 88 12.24 -2.53 -11.35
CA GLU A 88 11.19 -2.91 -12.29
C GLU A 88 9.95 -3.39 -11.52
N ILE A 89 8.77 -2.96 -11.97
CA ILE A 89 7.48 -3.51 -11.55
C ILE A 89 6.42 -3.30 -12.63
N ALA A 90 5.73 -4.38 -13.00
CA ALA A 90 4.63 -4.37 -13.99
C ALA A 90 4.99 -3.76 -15.36
N GLY A 91 6.25 -3.90 -15.78
CA GLY A 91 6.84 -3.35 -16.99
C GLY A 91 7.34 -1.91 -16.86
N ILE A 92 7.37 -1.35 -15.65
CA ILE A 92 7.81 0.03 -15.39
C ILE A 92 9.11 0.00 -14.60
N THR A 93 10.19 0.55 -15.16
CA THR A 93 11.52 0.57 -14.53
C THR A 93 11.73 1.80 -13.66
N ASP A 94 12.60 1.72 -12.65
CA ASP A 94 13.12 2.81 -11.79
C ASP A 94 12.07 3.68 -11.07
N VAL A 95 10.97 3.08 -10.57
CA VAL A 95 9.80 3.82 -10.06
C VAL A 95 9.74 3.86 -8.53
N PRO A 96 9.66 5.04 -7.88
CA PRO A 96 9.47 5.14 -6.45
C PRO A 96 8.01 4.85 -6.09
N LEU A 97 7.74 3.65 -5.58
CA LEU A 97 6.42 3.28 -5.09
C LEU A 97 6.48 2.32 -3.91
N SER A 98 5.39 2.28 -3.16
CA SER A 98 5.24 1.40 -2.00
C SER A 98 4.96 -0.04 -2.42
N LEU A 99 5.78 -0.96 -1.90
CA LEU A 99 5.57 -2.41 -1.95
C LEU A 99 5.77 -2.98 -0.53
N PRO A 100 5.29 -4.20 -0.22
CA PRO A 100 5.61 -4.85 1.05
C PRO A 100 7.10 -5.18 1.08
N ARG A 101 7.79 -4.67 2.10
CA ARG A 101 9.24 -4.76 2.22
C ARG A 101 9.68 -5.13 3.61
N VAL A 102 10.74 -5.91 3.70
CA VAL A 102 11.41 -6.25 4.94
C VAL A 102 12.29 -5.08 5.36
N ILE A 103 12.06 -4.54 6.54
CA ILE A 103 12.76 -3.38 7.09
C ILE A 103 13.59 -3.81 8.31
N GLY A 104 14.89 -3.52 8.27
CA GLY A 104 15.83 -3.73 9.37
C GLY A 104 16.78 -2.55 9.54
N ARG A 105 17.88 -2.76 10.26
CA ARG A 105 18.86 -1.72 10.63
C ARG A 105 19.45 -1.00 9.42
N ASP A 106 19.66 -1.73 8.32
CA ASP A 106 20.21 -1.20 7.07
C ASP A 106 19.13 -0.63 6.12
N GLY A 107 17.90 -0.43 6.63
CA GLY A 107 16.77 0.08 5.85
C GLY A 107 15.99 -1.05 5.19
N ILE A 108 15.76 -0.95 3.88
CA ILE A 108 15.03 -1.96 3.11
C ILE A 108 15.97 -3.12 2.77
N LEU A 109 15.66 -4.31 3.28
CA LEU A 109 16.45 -5.53 3.07
C LEU A 109 15.93 -6.35 1.88
N GLU A 110 14.62 -6.40 1.70
CA GLU A 110 13.98 -7.22 0.67
C GLU A 110 12.62 -6.61 0.25
N THR A 111 12.23 -6.83 -1.01
CA THR A 111 10.86 -6.57 -1.49
C THR A 111 10.13 -7.89 -1.69
N ILE A 112 8.98 -8.03 -1.05
CA ILE A 112 8.18 -9.26 -1.12
C ILE A 112 7.35 -9.23 -2.41
N PRO A 113 7.43 -10.28 -3.25
CA PRO A 113 6.61 -10.38 -4.45
C PRO A 113 5.13 -10.43 -4.11
N LEU A 114 4.34 -9.59 -4.77
CA LEU A 114 2.88 -9.60 -4.66
C LEU A 114 2.30 -10.64 -5.63
N ARG A 115 1.43 -11.50 -5.12
CA ARG A 115 0.48 -12.24 -5.97
C ARG A 115 -0.71 -11.32 -6.19
N LEU A 116 -0.99 -10.96 -7.43
CA LEU A 116 -2.06 -10.03 -7.77
C LEU A 116 -3.02 -10.71 -8.73
N ASP A 117 -4.31 -10.44 -8.59
CA ASP A 117 -5.25 -10.77 -9.66
C ASP A 117 -5.05 -9.82 -10.87
N GLN A 118 -5.76 -10.11 -11.97
CA GLN A 118 -5.62 -9.34 -13.20
C GLN A 118 -6.00 -7.86 -13.03
N ALA A 119 -7.01 -7.56 -12.21
CA ALA A 119 -7.49 -6.19 -12.00
C ALA A 119 -6.51 -5.41 -11.11
N GLU A 120 -6.02 -6.03 -10.04
CA GLU A 120 -5.01 -5.48 -9.14
C GLU A 120 -3.68 -5.24 -9.86
N ALA A 121 -3.24 -6.18 -10.71
CA ALA A 121 -2.03 -6.02 -11.52
C ALA A 121 -2.15 -4.86 -12.52
N ALA A 122 -3.31 -4.73 -13.19
CA ALA A 122 -3.58 -3.61 -14.08
C ALA A 122 -3.62 -2.27 -13.34
N ALA A 123 -4.22 -2.23 -12.14
CA ALA A 123 -4.25 -1.05 -11.28
C ALA A 123 -2.85 -0.65 -10.79
N LEU A 124 -2.02 -1.61 -10.39
CA LEU A 124 -0.64 -1.36 -9.98
C LEU A 124 0.18 -0.80 -11.13
N LYS A 125 0.06 -1.39 -12.33
CA LYS A 125 0.71 -0.87 -13.54
C LYS A 125 0.30 0.57 -13.80
N LYS A 126 -1.00 0.87 -13.76
CA LYS A 126 -1.52 2.24 -13.94
C LYS A 126 -0.94 3.20 -12.91
N SER A 127 -0.89 2.82 -11.63
CA SER A 127 -0.31 3.65 -10.56
C SER A 127 1.18 3.91 -10.78
N ALA A 128 1.94 2.87 -11.17
CA ALA A 128 3.36 2.99 -11.48
C ALA A 128 3.61 3.91 -12.69
N THR A 129 2.79 3.82 -13.74
CA THR A 129 2.85 4.73 -14.89
C THR A 129 2.58 6.18 -14.48
N ILE A 130 1.54 6.44 -13.68
CA ILE A 130 1.24 7.80 -13.19
C ILE A 130 2.44 8.41 -12.46
N ILE A 131 3.10 7.63 -11.60
CA ILE A 131 4.31 8.11 -10.89
C ILE A 131 5.45 8.36 -11.88
N ARG A 132 5.72 7.42 -12.79
CA ARG A 132 6.77 7.55 -13.81
C ARG A 132 6.61 8.83 -14.63
N ASP A 133 5.40 9.09 -15.10
CA ASP A 133 5.10 10.25 -15.95
C ASP A 133 5.21 11.57 -15.17
N ALA A 134 5.03 11.55 -13.85
CA ALA A 134 5.18 12.70 -12.97
C ALA A 134 6.64 12.98 -12.55
N LEU A 135 7.58 12.05 -12.79
CA LEU A 135 8.97 12.25 -12.41
C LEU A 135 9.68 13.24 -13.36
N PRO A 136 10.55 14.11 -12.84
CA PRO A 136 11.30 15.03 -13.67
C PRO A 136 12.32 14.28 -14.53
N PRO A 137 12.69 14.82 -15.72
CA PRO A 137 13.66 14.21 -16.62
C PRO A 137 15.05 13.97 -16.01
N SER A 138 15.38 14.64 -14.91
CA SER A 138 16.65 14.45 -14.19
C SER A 138 16.68 13.17 -13.33
N LEU A 139 15.57 12.44 -13.24
CA LEU A 139 15.40 11.21 -12.46
C LEU A 139 14.92 10.03 -13.34
N THR A 140 15.05 10.16 -14.66
CA THR A 140 14.75 9.15 -15.70
C THR A 140 15.98 8.90 -16.53
#